data_AF-A0A090QWW9-F1
#
_entry.id   AF-A0A090QWW9-F1
#
_cell.length_a   1.000
_cell.length_b   1.000
_cell.length_c   1.000
_cell.angle_alpha   90.00
_cell.angle_beta   90.00
_cell.angle_gamma   90.00
#
_symmetry.space_group_name_H-M   'P 1'
#
loop_
_entity.id
_entity.type
_entity.pdbx_description
1 polymer ?
#
loop_
_entity_poly.entity_id
_entity_poly.type
_entity_poly.pdbx_seq_one_letter_code
_entity_poly.pdbx_strand_id
1 'polypeptide(L)'
;MVGADGQTHQGSFDLSFMRCIPNMVIMTPSDENECRQMLYTGHMHQGPSAVRYPRGSGTGVTPTTEMTALPIGKGVIRRESQQAAEAKAPRVAILSFGTLLSYALDAAESLDATVADMRFVKPLDESLILELAATHDVLVTLEENAIAGGAGSGVNEFLMKQKILKPVLNLGLPDRFIEQGTQAELHAMLEIDAAGIEKQIRAYIES
;
A
#
# COMPACT_ATOMS: atom_id res chain seq x y z
N MET A 1 9.13 8.67 -2.39
CA MET A 1 9.62 10.06 -2.40
C MET A 1 11.12 10.09 -2.63
N VAL A 2 11.65 11.20 -3.18
CA VAL A 2 13.09 11.32 -3.51
C VAL A 2 13.93 12.07 -2.46
N GLY A 3 13.29 12.75 -1.51
CA GLY A 3 13.93 13.44 -0.39
C GLY A 3 14.54 14.79 -0.77
N ALA A 4 15.88 14.89 -0.74
CA ALA A 4 16.63 16.14 -0.83
C ALA A 4 16.50 16.91 -2.16
N ASP A 5 16.10 16.24 -3.25
CA ASP A 5 15.94 16.87 -4.56
C ASP A 5 14.67 17.75 -4.67
N GLY A 6 13.83 17.73 -3.63
CA GLY A 6 12.68 18.62 -3.47
C GLY A 6 11.54 18.36 -4.45
N GLN A 7 10.63 19.34 -4.52
CA GLN A 7 9.30 19.22 -5.14
C GLN A 7 9.32 18.79 -6.62
N THR A 8 10.34 19.20 -7.39
CA THR A 8 10.39 18.98 -8.84
C THR A 8 10.74 17.54 -9.25
N HIS A 9 11.26 16.74 -8.32
CA HIS A 9 11.71 15.37 -8.58
C HIS A 9 10.84 14.32 -7.87
N GLN A 10 9.77 14.75 -7.20
CA GLN A 10 8.90 13.84 -6.46
C GLN A 10 8.15 12.90 -7.41
N GLY A 11 8.49 11.62 -7.36
CA GLY A 11 7.71 10.53 -7.96
C GLY A 11 6.45 10.24 -7.15
N SER A 12 5.54 11.21 -7.07
CA SER A 12 4.37 11.17 -6.17
C SER A 12 3.05 10.85 -6.88
N PHE A 13 3.06 10.69 -8.20
CA PHE A 13 1.84 10.67 -9.01
C PHE A 13 1.74 9.47 -9.96
N ASP A 14 2.76 8.62 -10.00
CA ASP A 14 2.86 7.56 -10.99
C ASP A 14 1.78 6.49 -10.82
N LEU A 15 1.40 6.14 -9.59
CA LEU A 15 0.26 5.24 -9.39
C LEU A 15 -1.05 5.87 -9.89
N SER A 16 -1.20 7.18 -9.76
CA SER A 16 -2.42 7.87 -10.18
C SER A 16 -2.53 7.97 -11.70
N PHE A 17 -1.51 8.48 -12.39
CA PHE A 17 -1.59 8.69 -13.83
C PHE A 17 -1.44 7.39 -14.63
N MET A 18 -0.73 6.38 -14.14
CA MET A 18 -0.60 5.10 -14.86
C MET A 18 -1.85 4.23 -14.71
N ARG A 19 -2.55 4.30 -13.57
CA ARG A 19 -3.68 3.39 -13.27
C ARG A 19 -4.86 3.56 -14.22
N CYS A 20 -5.05 4.73 -14.81
CA CYS A 20 -6.11 4.94 -15.80
C CYS A 20 -5.78 4.33 -17.19
N ILE A 21 -4.53 3.95 -17.47
CA ILE A 21 -4.11 3.40 -18.76
C ILE A 21 -4.61 1.96 -18.92
N PRO A 22 -5.41 1.61 -19.94
CA PRO A 22 -5.87 0.24 -20.16
C PRO A 22 -4.71 -0.76 -20.32
N ASN A 23 -4.94 -2.00 -19.87
CA ASN A 23 -3.99 -3.13 -20.01
C ASN A 23 -2.63 -2.98 -19.30
N MET A 24 -2.41 -1.92 -18.51
CA MET A 24 -1.22 -1.74 -17.70
C MET A 24 -1.24 -2.65 -16.46
N VAL A 25 -0.11 -3.32 -16.19
CA VAL A 25 0.19 -3.94 -14.88
C VAL A 25 1.07 -3.00 -14.06
N ILE A 26 0.71 -2.73 -12.81
CA ILE A 26 1.44 -1.82 -11.92
C ILE A 26 1.75 -2.55 -10.61
N MET A 27 3.03 -2.66 -10.32
CA MET A 27 3.60 -3.41 -9.20
C MET A 27 4.35 -2.48 -8.23
N THR A 28 4.17 -2.73 -6.94
CA THR A 28 4.73 -1.97 -5.81
C THR A 28 5.40 -2.95 -4.84
N PRO A 29 6.68 -3.28 -5.01
CA PRO A 29 7.41 -4.20 -4.14
C PRO A 29 7.57 -3.61 -2.73
N SER A 30 7.40 -4.45 -1.71
CA SER A 30 7.61 -4.08 -0.31
C SER A 30 9.07 -4.10 0.13
N ASP A 31 9.89 -4.90 -0.54
CA ASP A 31 11.30 -5.13 -0.23
C ASP A 31 12.10 -5.51 -1.49
N GLU A 32 13.41 -5.71 -1.35
CA GLU A 32 14.30 -6.05 -2.44
C GLU A 32 14.04 -7.42 -3.07
N ASN A 33 13.52 -8.40 -2.31
CA ASN A 33 13.17 -9.70 -2.87
C ASN A 33 11.90 -9.57 -3.72
N GLU A 34 10.86 -8.91 -3.21
CA GLU A 34 9.65 -8.59 -3.99
C GLU A 34 10.01 -7.78 -5.24
N CYS A 35 10.91 -6.80 -5.14
CA CYS A 35 11.37 -6.01 -6.28
C CYS A 35 11.99 -6.90 -7.36
N ARG A 36 12.88 -7.82 -6.97
CA ARG A 36 13.49 -8.79 -7.88
C ARG A 36 12.44 -9.69 -8.54
N GLN A 37 11.50 -10.24 -7.77
CA GLN A 37 10.46 -11.12 -8.32
C GLN A 37 9.49 -10.36 -9.23
N MET A 38 9.15 -9.10 -8.92
CA MET A 38 8.27 -8.26 -9.74
C MET A 38 8.95 -7.80 -11.04
N LEU A 39 10.24 -7.49 -11.01
CA LEU A 39 11.01 -7.23 -12.25
C LEU A 39 11.00 -8.44 -13.17
N TYR A 40 11.19 -9.64 -12.62
CA TYR A 40 11.08 -10.87 -13.39
C TYR A 40 9.65 -11.11 -13.89
N THR A 41 8.64 -10.88 -13.06
CA THR A 41 7.23 -11.01 -13.42
C THR A 41 6.87 -10.07 -14.58
N GLY A 42 7.31 -8.81 -14.53
CA GLY A 42 7.14 -7.83 -15.60
C GLY A 42 7.86 -8.24 -16.88
N HIS A 43 9.08 -8.77 -16.79
CA HIS A 43 9.81 -9.29 -17.95
C HIS A 43 9.08 -10.43 -18.66
N MET A 44 8.43 -11.32 -17.89
CA MET A 44 7.67 -12.46 -18.42
C MET A 44 6.27 -12.07 -18.93
N HIS A 45 5.75 -10.92 -18.51
CA HIS A 45 4.39 -10.48 -18.84
C HIS A 45 4.27 -10.07 -20.32
N GLN A 46 3.19 -10.50 -20.97
CA GLN A 46 2.84 -10.10 -22.33
C GLN A 46 1.97 -8.85 -22.31
N GLY A 47 2.61 -7.69 -22.20
CA GLY A 47 1.93 -6.39 -22.11
C GLY A 47 2.79 -5.34 -21.38
N PRO A 48 2.31 -4.09 -21.27
CA PRO A 48 3.02 -3.08 -20.52
C PRO A 48 2.94 -3.36 -19.01
N SER A 49 4.09 -3.35 -18.35
CA SER A 49 4.21 -3.49 -16.90
C SER A 49 5.11 -2.40 -16.31
N ALA A 50 4.74 -1.90 -15.13
CA ALA A 50 5.53 -0.96 -14.34
C ALA A 50 5.85 -1.58 -12.97
N VAL A 51 7.11 -1.45 -12.53
CA VAL A 51 7.55 -1.77 -11.17
C VAL A 51 8.13 -0.49 -10.58
N ARG A 52 7.46 0.11 -9.58
CA ARG A 52 7.95 1.34 -8.92
C ARG A 52 8.68 0.97 -7.63
N TYR A 53 9.83 1.56 -7.37
CA TYR A 53 10.52 1.42 -6.09
C TYR A 53 11.17 2.77 -5.73
N PRO A 54 11.24 3.13 -4.43
CA PRO A 54 11.77 4.42 -4.02
C PRO A 54 13.28 4.49 -4.23
N ARG A 55 13.82 5.71 -4.18
CA ARG A 55 15.26 5.93 -3.95
C ARG A 55 15.60 5.42 -2.54
N GLY A 56 16.70 4.70 -2.37
CA GLY A 56 17.17 4.28 -1.05
C GLY A 56 17.62 2.83 -1.01
N SER A 57 17.84 2.32 0.20
CA SER A 57 18.20 0.93 0.46
C SER A 57 16.94 0.07 0.63
N GLY A 58 17.06 -1.22 0.34
CA GLY A 58 16.05 -2.21 0.73
C GLY A 58 15.99 -2.42 2.25
N THR A 59 15.12 -3.32 2.69
CA THR A 59 14.89 -3.64 4.11
C THR A 59 15.94 -4.59 4.70
N GLY A 60 16.83 -5.14 3.87
CA GLY A 60 17.89 -6.07 4.27
C GLY A 60 17.47 -7.54 4.22
N VAL A 61 16.35 -7.87 3.57
CA VAL A 61 15.92 -9.25 3.37
C VAL A 61 16.85 -9.96 2.39
N THR A 62 17.13 -11.24 2.65
CA THR A 62 17.95 -12.05 1.72
C THR A 62 17.13 -12.39 0.48
N PRO A 63 17.51 -11.92 -0.73
CA PRO A 63 16.77 -12.26 -1.93
C PRO A 63 16.88 -13.75 -2.23
N THR A 64 15.79 -14.36 -2.64
CA THR A 64 15.80 -15.73 -3.17
C THR A 64 16.59 -15.76 -4.47
N THR A 65 17.43 -16.77 -4.70
CA THR A 65 18.23 -16.88 -5.93
C THR A 65 17.41 -17.32 -7.13
N GLU A 66 16.33 -18.08 -6.92
CA GLU A 66 15.38 -18.44 -7.96
C GLU A 66 14.50 -17.22 -8.31
N MET A 67 14.27 -16.99 -9.60
CA MET A 67 13.31 -15.99 -10.08
C MET A 67 12.02 -16.70 -10.45
N THR A 68 10.95 -16.39 -9.73
CA THR A 68 9.64 -17.01 -9.88
C THR A 68 8.63 -15.92 -10.17
N ALA A 69 7.94 -16.05 -11.31
CA ALA A 69 6.92 -15.09 -11.68
C ALA A 69 5.79 -15.12 -10.66
N LEU A 70 5.45 -13.96 -10.11
CA LEU A 70 4.36 -13.80 -9.17
C LEU A 70 3.03 -13.90 -9.92
N PRO A 71 1.99 -14.52 -9.33
CA PRO A 71 0.65 -14.42 -9.86
C PRO A 71 0.20 -12.96 -9.93
N ILE A 72 -0.08 -12.47 -11.14
CA ILE A 72 -0.48 -11.07 -11.36
C ILE A 72 -1.76 -10.76 -10.60
N GLY A 73 -1.77 -9.63 -9.89
CA GLY A 73 -2.94 -9.15 -9.15
C GLY A 73 -3.22 -9.95 -7.89
N LYS A 74 -2.19 -10.52 -7.25
CA LYS A 74 -2.34 -11.24 -5.99
C LYS A 74 -1.55 -10.60 -4.85
N GLY A 75 -2.23 -10.29 -3.75
CA GLY A 75 -1.62 -9.82 -2.51
C GLY A 75 -1.22 -10.98 -1.60
N VAL A 76 -0.69 -10.65 -0.41
CA VAL A 76 -0.33 -11.59 0.65
C VAL A 76 -0.68 -10.99 2.00
N ILE A 77 -1.37 -11.73 2.87
CA ILE A 77 -1.54 -11.36 4.28
C ILE A 77 -0.19 -11.57 4.98
N ARG A 78 0.34 -10.50 5.57
CA ARG A 78 1.61 -10.49 6.31
C ARG A 78 1.40 -10.58 7.82
N ARG A 79 0.25 -10.12 8.31
CA ARG A 79 -0.18 -10.19 9.71
C ARG A 79 -1.69 -10.34 9.76
N GLU A 80 -2.19 -11.19 10.64
CA GLU A 80 -3.62 -11.29 10.96
C GLU A 80 -3.90 -10.70 12.34
N SER A 81 -5.02 -9.97 12.47
CA SER A 81 -5.55 -9.52 13.75
C SER A 81 -5.85 -10.71 14.66
N GLN A 82 -5.40 -10.65 15.92
CA GLN A 82 -5.69 -11.65 16.94
C GLN A 82 -7.00 -11.39 17.69
N GLN A 83 -7.65 -10.27 17.38
CA GLN A 83 -8.86 -9.84 18.04
C GLN A 83 -9.97 -10.89 17.90
N ALA A 84 -10.58 -11.27 19.02
CA ALA A 84 -11.71 -12.19 19.02
C ALA A 84 -12.91 -11.60 18.26
N ALA A 85 -13.70 -12.47 17.62
CA ALA A 85 -14.89 -12.06 16.86
C ALA A 85 -15.94 -11.30 17.71
N GLU A 86 -15.89 -11.46 19.03
CA GLU A 86 -16.80 -10.84 20.00
C GLU A 86 -16.27 -9.53 20.58
N ALA A 87 -15.05 -9.11 20.22
CA ALA A 87 -14.48 -7.91 20.78
C ALA A 87 -15.23 -6.67 20.27
N LYS A 88 -15.38 -5.66 21.14
CA LYS A 88 -16.18 -4.47 20.86
C LYS A 88 -15.45 -3.42 20.00
N ALA A 89 -14.12 -3.51 19.91
CA ALA A 89 -13.34 -2.60 19.09
C ALA A 89 -13.52 -2.94 17.60
N PRO A 90 -13.53 -1.97 16.68
CA PRO A 90 -13.60 -2.28 15.27
C PRO A 90 -12.33 -2.99 14.80
N ARG A 91 -12.49 -4.05 14.00
CA ARG A 91 -11.37 -4.76 13.38
C ARG A 91 -10.86 -3.96 12.18
N VAL A 92 -9.55 -3.76 12.12
CA VAL A 92 -8.88 -2.95 11.09
C VAL A 92 -8.08 -3.84 10.15
N ALA A 93 -8.18 -3.60 8.85
CA ALA A 93 -7.28 -4.17 7.84
C ALA A 93 -6.52 -3.07 7.10
N ILE A 94 -5.19 -3.14 7.12
CA ILE A 94 -4.29 -2.24 6.40
C ILE A 94 -3.86 -2.92 5.08
N LEU A 95 -4.20 -2.31 3.96
CA LEU A 95 -3.83 -2.70 2.60
C LEU A 95 -2.65 -1.81 2.17
N SER A 96 -1.44 -2.33 2.28
CA SER A 96 -0.20 -1.60 1.96
C SER A 96 0.22 -1.82 0.52
N PHE A 97 0.63 -0.74 -0.14
CA PHE A 97 1.14 -0.73 -1.51
C PHE A 97 2.58 -0.21 -1.55
N GLY A 98 3.54 -1.14 -1.41
CA GLY A 98 4.97 -0.87 -1.54
C GLY A 98 5.71 -0.74 -0.22
N THR A 99 6.74 0.11 -0.20
CA THR A 99 7.78 0.10 0.84
C THR A 99 7.36 0.63 2.21
N LEU A 100 6.16 1.16 2.36
CA LEU A 100 5.61 1.55 3.68
C LEU A 100 5.07 0.33 4.46
N LEU A 101 5.18 -0.89 3.91
CA LEU A 101 4.74 -2.12 4.58
C LEU A 101 5.37 -2.30 5.97
N SER A 102 6.65 -1.98 6.16
CA SER A 102 7.28 -2.09 7.48
C SER A 102 6.61 -1.20 8.52
N TYR A 103 6.30 0.05 8.17
CA TYR A 103 5.57 0.96 9.06
C TYR A 103 4.13 0.49 9.32
N ALA A 104 3.48 -0.12 8.34
CA ALA A 104 2.17 -0.73 8.54
C ALA A 104 2.21 -1.89 9.53
N LEU A 105 3.24 -2.75 9.44
CA LEU A 105 3.44 -3.86 10.38
C LEU A 105 3.72 -3.34 11.79
N ASP A 106 4.59 -2.34 11.94
CA ASP A 106 4.91 -1.73 13.23
C ASP A 106 3.67 -1.10 13.88
N ALA A 107 2.87 -0.34 13.11
CA ALA A 107 1.62 0.24 13.59
C ALA A 107 0.58 -0.83 13.97
N ALA A 108 0.53 -1.93 13.22
CA ALA A 108 -0.43 -3.00 13.42
C ALA A 108 -0.23 -3.77 14.73
N GLU A 109 0.98 -3.75 15.32
CA GLU A 109 1.21 -4.34 16.64
C GLU A 109 0.41 -3.63 17.73
N SER A 110 0.35 -2.30 17.70
CA SER A 110 -0.39 -1.49 18.69
C SER A 110 -1.91 -1.48 18.43
N LEU A 111 -2.30 -1.61 17.16
CA LEU A 111 -3.70 -1.60 16.73
C LEU A 111 -4.36 -3.00 16.72
N ASP A 112 -3.56 -4.05 16.83
CA ASP A 112 -3.93 -5.42 16.47
C ASP A 112 -4.63 -5.53 15.10
N ALA A 113 -4.05 -4.87 14.09
CA ALA A 113 -4.61 -4.83 12.74
C ALA A 113 -4.13 -5.99 11.85
N THR A 114 -4.98 -6.43 10.92
CA THR A 114 -4.54 -7.26 9.81
C THR A 114 -3.73 -6.41 8.83
N VAL A 115 -2.63 -6.92 8.28
CA VAL A 115 -1.81 -6.22 7.28
C VAL A 115 -1.68 -7.09 6.04
N ALA A 116 -2.14 -6.56 4.91
CA ALA A 116 -1.97 -7.15 3.59
C ALA A 116 -0.93 -6.34 2.79
N ASP A 117 0.07 -7.05 2.28
CA ASP A 117 0.93 -6.55 1.21
C ASP A 117 0.21 -6.78 -0.12
N MET A 118 -0.32 -5.71 -0.69
CA MET A 118 -1.18 -5.82 -1.87
C MET A 118 -0.41 -6.11 -3.14
N ARG A 119 0.88 -5.76 -3.18
CA ARG A 119 1.84 -5.98 -4.29
C ARG A 119 1.51 -5.34 -5.64
N PHE A 120 0.24 -5.31 -6.02
CA PHE A 120 -0.26 -4.84 -7.31
C PHE A 120 -1.29 -3.74 -7.10
N VAL A 121 -1.03 -2.59 -7.71
CA VAL A 121 -2.01 -1.49 -7.81
C VAL A 121 -2.96 -1.74 -8.98
N LYS A 122 -2.48 -2.45 -10.02
CA LYS A 122 -3.29 -2.85 -11.17
C LYS A 122 -2.77 -4.15 -11.78
N PRO A 123 -3.63 -5.16 -12.00
CA PRO A 123 -4.96 -5.31 -11.40
C PRO A 123 -4.86 -5.47 -9.87
N LEU A 124 -5.90 -5.06 -9.15
CA LEU A 124 -6.01 -5.30 -7.71
C LEU A 124 -6.36 -6.76 -7.42
N ASP A 125 -5.99 -7.24 -6.23
CA ASP A 125 -6.49 -8.52 -5.72
C ASP A 125 -7.93 -8.37 -5.21
N GLU A 126 -8.87 -8.42 -6.15
CA GLU A 126 -10.30 -8.28 -5.88
C GLU A 126 -10.80 -9.29 -4.84
N SER A 127 -10.29 -10.52 -4.85
CA SER A 127 -10.67 -11.56 -3.88
C SER A 127 -10.20 -11.23 -2.47
N LEU A 128 -8.96 -10.79 -2.31
CA LEU A 128 -8.43 -10.40 -1.01
C LEU A 128 -9.15 -9.16 -0.46
N ILE A 129 -9.47 -8.18 -1.30
CA ILE A 129 -10.22 -7.01 -0.88
C ILE A 129 -11.62 -7.41 -0.39
N LEU A 130 -12.31 -8.32 -1.09
CA LEU A 130 -13.61 -8.84 -0.65
C LEU A 130 -13.52 -9.57 0.70
N GLU A 131 -12.51 -10.40 0.88
CA GLU A 131 -12.25 -11.10 2.14
C GLU A 131 -12.03 -10.14 3.30
N LEU A 132 -11.14 -9.14 3.12
CA LEU A 132 -10.85 -8.15 4.14
C LEU A 132 -12.08 -7.28 4.45
N ALA A 133 -12.83 -6.85 3.43
CA ALA A 133 -14.06 -6.09 3.61
C ALA A 133 -15.16 -6.86 4.36
N ALA A 134 -15.21 -8.19 4.19
CA ALA A 134 -16.18 -9.04 4.88
C ALA A 134 -15.81 -9.30 6.34
N THR A 135 -14.51 -9.32 6.66
CA THR A 135 -13.99 -9.73 7.98
C THR A 135 -13.56 -8.58 8.88
N HIS A 136 -13.50 -7.36 8.34
CA HIS A 136 -13.07 -6.15 9.05
C HIS A 136 -14.12 -5.04 8.97
N ASP A 137 -14.10 -4.17 9.97
CA ASP A 137 -15.02 -3.05 10.10
C ASP A 137 -14.50 -1.82 9.35
N VAL A 138 -13.19 -1.60 9.40
CA VAL A 138 -12.49 -0.47 8.76
C VAL A 138 -11.38 -1.00 7.86
N LEU A 139 -11.32 -0.48 6.63
CA LEU A 139 -10.19 -0.70 5.74
C LEU A 139 -9.31 0.55 5.73
N VAL A 140 -8.01 0.34 5.69
CA VAL A 140 -7.01 1.41 5.58
C VAL A 140 -6.16 1.10 4.37
N THR A 141 -6.04 2.02 3.43
CA THR A 141 -5.09 1.88 2.31
C THR A 141 -3.86 2.73 2.61
N LEU A 142 -2.68 2.22 2.26
CA LEU A 142 -1.41 2.90 2.52
C LEU A 142 -0.53 2.90 1.27
N GLU A 143 -0.18 4.07 0.77
CA GLU A 143 0.67 4.22 -0.42
C GLU A 143 1.61 5.42 -0.32
N GLU A 144 2.83 5.29 -0.85
CA GLU A 144 3.74 6.43 -1.02
C GLU A 144 3.48 7.15 -2.37
N ASN A 145 2.25 7.60 -2.56
CA ASN A 145 1.74 8.28 -3.75
C ASN A 145 0.59 9.22 -3.34
N ALA A 146 0.21 10.16 -4.21
CA ALA A 146 -0.97 10.99 -4.02
C ALA A 146 -2.20 10.13 -3.72
N ILE A 147 -2.94 10.49 -2.68
CA ILE A 147 -4.22 9.84 -2.33
C ILE A 147 -5.20 9.95 -3.52
N ALA A 148 -5.20 11.12 -4.18
CA ALA A 148 -6.03 11.39 -5.33
C ALA A 148 -5.65 10.49 -6.51
N GLY A 149 -6.56 9.59 -6.89
CA GLY A 149 -6.42 8.69 -8.03
C GLY A 149 -5.46 7.51 -7.80
N GLY A 150 -4.80 7.44 -6.64
CA GLY A 150 -3.83 6.41 -6.28
C GLY A 150 -4.41 5.00 -6.10
N ALA A 151 -3.62 4.13 -5.48
CA ALA A 151 -4.01 2.76 -5.18
C ALA A 151 -5.24 2.68 -4.27
N GLY A 152 -5.30 3.53 -3.24
CA GLY A 152 -6.44 3.61 -2.33
C GLY A 152 -7.74 3.98 -3.05
N SER A 153 -7.66 4.93 -3.99
CA SER A 153 -8.78 5.26 -4.88
C SER A 153 -9.26 4.05 -5.69
N GLY A 154 -8.35 3.20 -6.17
CA GLY A 154 -8.71 1.95 -6.86
C GLY A 154 -9.44 0.95 -5.98
N VAL A 155 -9.05 0.82 -4.71
CA VAL A 155 -9.77 -0.01 -3.73
C VAL A 155 -11.19 0.52 -3.54
N ASN A 156 -11.35 1.84 -3.40
CA ASN A 156 -12.67 2.47 -3.24
C ASN A 156 -13.57 2.22 -4.46
N GLU A 157 -13.04 2.42 -5.67
CA GLU A 157 -13.76 2.15 -6.93
C GLU A 157 -14.23 0.70 -7.01
N PHE A 158 -13.37 -0.25 -6.61
CA PHE A 158 -13.73 -1.66 -6.60
C PHE A 158 -14.84 -1.96 -5.57
N LEU A 159 -14.74 -1.47 -4.33
CA LEU A 159 -15.78 -1.65 -3.32
C LEU A 159 -17.14 -1.08 -3.78
N MET A 160 -17.12 0.10 -4.39
CA MET A 160 -18.33 0.72 -4.95
C MET A 160 -18.93 -0.09 -6.09
N LYS A 161 -18.09 -0.66 -6.98
CA LYS A 161 -18.54 -1.58 -8.04
C LYS A 161 -19.21 -2.82 -7.46
N GLN A 162 -18.72 -3.33 -6.32
CA GLN A 162 -19.31 -4.46 -5.59
C GLN A 162 -20.50 -4.06 -4.70
N LYS A 163 -20.85 -2.77 -4.64
CA LYS A 163 -21.90 -2.21 -3.77
C LYS A 163 -21.65 -2.47 -2.28
N ILE A 164 -20.38 -2.53 -1.89
CA ILE A 164 -19.96 -2.67 -0.50
C ILE A 164 -19.66 -1.29 0.06
N LEU A 165 -20.43 -0.88 1.08
CA LEU A 165 -20.21 0.36 1.80
C LEU A 165 -19.43 0.06 3.07
N LYS A 166 -18.17 0.45 3.10
CA LYS A 166 -17.27 0.31 4.26
C LYS A 166 -16.56 1.63 4.53
N PRO A 167 -16.28 1.97 5.79
CA PRO A 167 -15.31 3.01 6.12
C PRO A 167 -13.95 2.65 5.51
N VAL A 168 -13.42 3.55 4.69
CA VAL A 168 -12.08 3.42 4.11
C VAL A 168 -11.29 4.68 4.39
N LEU A 169 -10.18 4.54 5.12
CA LEU A 169 -9.19 5.58 5.32
C LEU A 169 -8.08 5.42 4.28
N ASN A 170 -7.87 6.41 3.41
CA ASN A 170 -6.78 6.38 2.44
C ASN A 170 -5.61 7.21 2.95
N LEU A 171 -4.52 6.55 3.30
CA LEU A 171 -3.28 7.15 3.76
C LEU A 171 -2.27 7.23 2.61
N GLY A 172 -1.71 8.42 2.41
CA GLY A 172 -0.73 8.67 1.37
C GLY A 172 -0.35 10.14 1.32
N LEU A 173 0.11 10.59 0.16
CA LEU A 173 0.56 11.98 0.00
C LEU A 173 -0.64 12.92 -0.17
N PRO A 174 -0.70 14.03 0.58
CA PRO A 174 -1.76 15.02 0.46
C PRO A 174 -1.70 15.76 -0.89
N ASP A 175 -2.78 16.45 -1.25
CA ASP A 175 -2.88 17.26 -2.47
C ASP A 175 -2.11 18.60 -2.35
N ARG A 176 -0.80 18.49 -2.15
CA ARG A 176 0.16 19.59 -2.13
C ARG A 176 1.54 19.06 -2.49
N PHE A 177 2.40 19.93 -2.99
CA PHE A 177 3.79 19.55 -3.24
C PHE A 177 4.54 19.30 -1.94
N ILE A 178 5.30 18.19 -1.92
CA ILE A 178 6.07 17.75 -0.75
C ILE A 178 7.43 18.44 -0.76
N GLU A 179 7.74 19.15 0.33
CA GLU A 179 9.00 19.87 0.50
C GLU A 179 10.21 18.92 0.56
N GLN A 180 11.41 19.52 0.58
CA GLN A 180 12.66 18.80 0.73
C GLN A 180 12.86 18.35 2.18
N GLY A 181 13.47 17.18 2.34
CA GLY A 181 13.80 16.61 3.64
C GLY A 181 14.40 15.22 3.45
N THR A 182 14.88 14.60 4.52
CA THR A 182 15.16 13.17 4.50
C THR A 182 13.85 12.39 4.37
N GLN A 183 13.89 11.15 3.86
CA GLN A 183 12.69 10.34 3.71
C GLN A 183 11.98 10.12 5.05
N ALA A 184 12.74 9.81 6.11
CA ALA A 184 12.18 9.60 7.45
C ALA A 184 11.50 10.87 8.00
N GLU A 185 12.12 12.05 7.85
CA GLU A 185 11.50 13.32 8.25
C GLU A 185 10.20 13.58 7.49
N LEU A 186 10.20 13.33 6.17
CA LEU A 186 9.02 13.51 5.35
C LEU A 186 7.92 12.49 5.69
N HIS A 187 8.27 11.23 5.96
CA HIS A 187 7.29 10.22 6.39
C HIS A 187 6.64 10.60 7.71
N ALA A 188 7.42 11.04 8.70
CA ALA A 188 6.89 11.53 9.97
C ALA A 188 6.03 12.79 9.81
N MET A 189 6.49 13.77 9.00
CA MET A 189 5.76 15.01 8.73
C MET A 189 4.42 14.77 8.04
N LEU A 190 4.36 13.76 7.16
CA LEU A 190 3.15 13.37 6.44
C LEU A 190 2.32 12.32 7.19
N GLU A 191 2.75 11.95 8.40
CA GLU A 191 2.11 10.94 9.25
C GLU A 191 1.95 9.57 8.57
N ILE A 192 2.87 9.22 7.67
CA ILE A 192 2.93 7.92 6.98
C ILE A 192 4.08 7.03 7.50
N ASP A 193 4.67 7.40 8.64
CA ASP A 193 5.47 6.53 9.49
C ASP A 193 4.58 5.72 10.46
N ALA A 194 5.15 4.79 11.21
CA ALA A 194 4.37 3.89 12.08
C ALA A 194 3.51 4.65 13.11
N ALA A 195 4.08 5.67 13.77
CA ALA A 195 3.37 6.47 14.76
C ALA A 195 2.25 7.32 14.14
N GLY A 196 2.50 7.92 12.96
CA GLY A 196 1.51 8.67 12.21
C GLY A 196 0.36 7.79 11.71
N ILE A 197 0.67 6.61 11.16
CA ILE A 197 -0.33 5.64 10.72
C ILE A 197 -1.24 5.25 11.89
N GLU A 198 -0.66 4.87 13.03
CA GLU A 198 -1.43 4.53 14.22
C GLU A 198 -2.35 5.68 14.65
N LYS A 199 -1.79 6.88 14.77
CA LYS A 199 -2.53 8.08 15.18
C LYS A 199 -3.71 8.36 14.26
N GLN A 200 -3.51 8.33 12.94
CA GLN A 200 -4.55 8.60 11.96
C GLN A 200 -5.66 7.54 12.00
N ILE A 201 -5.30 6.26 12.15
CA ILE A 201 -6.28 5.17 12.24
C ILE A 201 -7.13 5.30 13.51
N ARG A 202 -6.53 5.57 14.67
CA ARG A 202 -7.28 5.79 15.92
C ARG A 202 -8.25 6.96 15.81
N ALA A 203 -7.78 8.10 15.29
CA ALA A 203 -8.63 9.28 15.09
C ALA A 203 -9.81 9.00 14.15
N TYR A 204 -9.59 8.22 13.08
CA TYR A 204 -10.64 7.85 12.13
C TYR A 204 -11.68 6.88 12.72
N ILE A 205 -11.27 6.00 13.63
CA ILE A 205 -12.18 5.08 14.33
C ILE A 205 -13.06 5.80 15.35
N GLU A 206 -12.55 6.86 15.96
CA GLU A 206 -13.24 7.63 17.00
C GLU A 206 -14.24 8.68 16.44
N SER A 207 -14.17 9.00 15.15
CA SER A 207 -15.01 10.01 14.47
C SER A 207 -16.36 9.48 14.02
#